data_AF-A0A356TTR7-F1
#
_entry.id   AF-A0A356TTR7-F1
#
_cell.length_a   1.000
_cell.length_b   1.000
_cell.length_c   1.000
_cell.angle_alpha   90.00
_cell.angle_beta   90.00
_cell.angle_gamma   90.00
#
_symmetry.space_group_name_H-M   'P 1'
#
loop_
_entity.id
_entity.type
_entity.pdbx_description
1 polymer ?
#
loop_
_entity_poly.entity_id
_entity_poly.type
_entity_poly.pdbx_seq_one_letter_code
_entity_poly.pdbx_strand_id
1 'polypeptide(L)'
;MSGEPEEALDELRLAQRELETLTRPYSGEYEASCRRFIEYELARTLVALERYEEALEPATRAIEDCGPAAWPALGLYRTRAWALRMLGEAQAAEDDVAAARGARSRLPSDVQLADRILEEAEGLPVDDGEIY
;
A
#
# COMPACT_ATOMS: atom_id res chain seq x y z
N MET A 1 3.02 -2.45 -19.32
CA MET A 1 2.58 -1.11 -19.74
C MET A 1 3.71 -0.17 -19.38
N SER A 2 4.38 0.43 -20.36
CA SER A 2 5.35 1.50 -20.11
C SER A 2 4.58 2.82 -20.01
N GLY A 3 3.75 2.95 -18.98
CA GLY A 3 3.06 4.20 -18.66
C GLY A 3 3.98 5.01 -17.75
N GLU A 4 4.08 6.31 -18.00
CA GLU A 4 4.81 7.19 -17.09
C GLU A 4 4.12 7.16 -15.70
N PRO A 5 4.85 7.12 -14.58
CA PRO A 5 4.23 6.99 -13.25
C PRO A 5 3.21 8.09 -12.92
N GLU A 6 3.34 9.27 -13.53
CA GLU A 6 2.35 10.36 -13.44
C GLU A 6 1.04 10.04 -14.17
N GLU A 7 1.09 9.37 -15.32
CA GLU A 7 -0.11 8.92 -16.05
C GLU A 7 -0.87 7.89 -15.21
N ALA A 8 -0.16 6.94 -14.59
CA ALA A 8 -0.75 5.98 -13.66
C ALA A 8 -1.40 6.68 -12.46
N LEU A 9 -0.75 7.71 -11.90
CA LEU A 9 -1.31 8.49 -10.80
C LEU A 9 -2.62 9.20 -11.20
N ASP A 10 -2.66 9.79 -12.39
CA ASP A 10 -3.85 10.48 -12.91
C ASP A 10 -5.01 9.50 -13.16
N GLU A 11 -4.72 8.33 -13.73
CA GLU A 11 -5.70 7.26 -13.92
C GLU A 11 -6.26 6.75 -12.59
N LEU A 12 -5.40 6.54 -11.59
CA LEU A 12 -5.82 6.09 -10.25
C LEU A 12 -6.71 7.13 -9.55
N ARG A 13 -6.37 8.42 -9.68
CA ARG A 13 -7.20 9.53 -9.15
C ARG A 13 -8.52 9.66 -9.89
N LEU A 14 -8.57 9.36 -11.18
CA LEU A 14 -9.82 9.29 -11.93
C LEU A 14 -10.68 8.13 -11.43
N ALA A 15 -10.10 6.92 -11.33
CA ALA A 15 -10.79 5.73 -10.85
C ALA A 15 -11.36 5.90 -9.44
N GLN A 16 -10.60 6.51 -8.52
CA GLN A 16 -11.06 6.83 -7.16
C GLN A 16 -12.34 7.70 -7.19
N ARG A 17 -12.33 8.77 -7.99
CA ARG A 17 -13.48 9.69 -8.12
C ARG A 17 -14.68 9.01 -8.75
N GLU A 18 -14.48 8.22 -9.79
CA GLU A 18 -15.55 7.46 -10.43
C GLU A 18 -16.16 6.43 -9.46
N LEU A 19 -15.35 5.76 -8.65
CA LEU A 19 -15.82 4.78 -7.69
C LEU A 19 -16.76 5.40 -6.64
N GLU A 20 -16.34 6.54 -6.08
CA GLU A 20 -17.12 7.27 -5.07
C GLU A 20 -18.45 7.81 -5.63
N THR A 21 -18.45 8.21 -6.90
CA THR A 21 -19.58 8.90 -7.53
C THR A 21 -20.55 7.92 -8.18
N LEU A 22 -20.04 6.92 -8.89
CA LEU A 22 -20.82 6.07 -9.79
C LEU A 22 -21.23 4.74 -9.17
N THR A 23 -20.42 4.14 -8.29
CA THR A 23 -20.68 2.76 -7.81
C THR A 23 -21.27 2.69 -6.42
N ARG A 24 -20.97 3.65 -5.54
CA ARG A 24 -21.57 3.74 -4.20
C ARG A 24 -23.10 3.62 -4.18
N PRO A 25 -23.85 4.18 -5.16
CA PRO A 25 -25.31 4.05 -5.19
C PRO A 25 -25.81 2.65 -5.59
N TYR A 26 -24.98 1.80 -6.21
CA TYR A 26 -25.42 0.55 -6.84
C TYR A 26 -24.88 -0.70 -6.15
N SER A 27 -23.69 -0.66 -5.55
CA SER A 27 -23.14 -1.80 -4.78
C SER A 27 -22.00 -1.37 -3.85
N GLY A 28 -22.27 -1.37 -2.55
CA GLY A 28 -21.27 -1.08 -1.52
C GLY A 28 -20.18 -2.16 -1.38
N GLU A 29 -20.50 -3.43 -1.68
CA GLU A 29 -19.51 -4.52 -1.66
C GLU A 29 -18.49 -4.39 -2.79
N TYR A 30 -18.96 -4.04 -4.00
CA TYR A 30 -18.09 -3.79 -5.13
C TYR A 30 -17.19 -2.57 -4.86
N GLU A 31 -17.79 -1.48 -4.39
CA GLU A 31 -17.08 -0.27 -3.98
C GLU A 31 -15.98 -0.58 -2.96
N ALA A 32 -16.29 -1.28 -1.86
CA ALA A 32 -15.31 -1.61 -0.82
C ALA A 32 -14.17 -2.52 -1.34
N SER A 33 -14.47 -3.40 -2.29
CA SER A 33 -13.45 -4.25 -2.91
C SER A 33 -12.47 -3.47 -3.81
N CYS A 34 -12.99 -2.56 -4.65
CA CYS A 34 -12.18 -1.78 -5.58
C CYS A 34 -11.44 -0.63 -4.89
N ARG A 35 -12.06 -0.01 -3.88
CA ARG A 35 -11.46 1.11 -3.14
C ARG A 35 -10.11 0.72 -2.55
N ARG A 36 -10.05 -0.41 -1.84
CA ARG A 36 -8.81 -0.90 -1.23
C ARG A 36 -7.68 -1.08 -2.23
N PHE A 37 -7.99 -1.62 -3.41
CA PHE A 37 -7.01 -1.78 -4.48
C PHE A 37 -6.52 -0.43 -5.01
N ILE A 38 -7.44 0.50 -5.30
CA ILE A 38 -7.10 1.84 -5.80
C ILE A 38 -6.25 2.61 -4.79
N GLU A 39 -6.64 2.62 -3.52
CA GLU A 39 -5.90 3.30 -2.45
C GLU A 39 -4.50 2.70 -2.27
N TYR A 40 -4.35 1.38 -2.35
CA TYR A 40 -3.03 0.73 -2.31
C TYR A 40 -2.12 1.12 -3.47
N GLU A 41 -2.63 1.06 -4.71
CA GLU A 41 -1.85 1.41 -5.90
C GLU A 41 -1.52 2.91 -5.95
N LEU A 42 -2.42 3.77 -5.45
CA LEU A 42 -2.20 5.21 -5.36
C LEU A 42 -1.08 5.52 -4.36
N ALA A 43 -1.07 4.87 -3.20
CA ALA A 43 0.03 4.99 -2.23
C ALA A 43 1.38 4.54 -2.82
N ARG A 44 1.41 3.40 -3.52
CA ARG A 44 2.63 2.89 -4.17
C ARG A 44 3.17 3.82 -5.23
N THR A 45 2.28 4.32 -6.09
CA THR A 45 2.64 5.24 -7.18
C THR A 45 3.21 6.54 -6.62
N LEU A 46 2.61 7.08 -5.56
CA LEU A 46 3.12 8.28 -4.89
C LEU A 46 4.50 8.05 -4.26
N VAL A 47 4.74 6.88 -3.65
CA VAL A 47 6.08 6.52 -3.15
C VAL A 47 7.10 6.43 -4.29
N ALA A 48 6.75 5.81 -5.41
CA ALA A 48 7.62 5.71 -6.58
C ALA A 48 7.94 7.08 -7.21
N LEU A 49 7.02 8.05 -7.07
CA LEU A 49 7.18 9.45 -7.45
C LEU A 49 7.87 10.30 -6.37
N GLU A 50 8.34 9.70 -5.28
CA GLU A 50 8.95 10.38 -4.12
C GLU A 50 8.03 11.39 -3.41
N ARG A 51 6.70 11.28 -3.59
CA ARG A 51 5.67 12.13 -2.98
C ARG A 51 5.19 11.54 -1.65
N TYR A 52 6.13 11.43 -0.71
CA TYR A 52 5.93 10.63 0.51
C TYR A 52 4.80 11.13 1.41
N GLU A 53 4.64 12.44 1.60
CA GLU A 53 3.55 12.99 2.42
C GLU A 53 2.17 12.64 1.84
N GLU A 54 2.01 12.75 0.52
CA GLU A 54 0.76 12.42 -0.15
C GLU A 54 0.46 10.92 -0.12
N ALA A 55 1.49 10.07 -0.05
CA ALA A 55 1.32 8.62 0.01
C ALA A 55 0.73 8.12 1.34
N LEU A 56 0.82 8.91 2.41
CA LEU A 56 0.38 8.48 3.76
C LEU A 56 -1.14 8.32 3.87
N GLU A 57 -1.89 9.26 3.30
CA GLU A 57 -3.37 9.27 3.35
C GLU A 57 -3.99 8.02 2.69
N PRO A 58 -3.71 7.71 1.41
CA PRO A 58 -4.27 6.53 0.74
C PRO A 58 -3.79 5.23 1.38
N ALA A 59 -2.53 5.15 1.82
CA ALA A 59 -2.03 3.98 2.54
C ALA A 59 -2.80 3.76 3.85
N THR A 60 -3.09 4.83 4.59
CA THR A 60 -3.83 4.77 5.86
C THR A 60 -5.26 4.30 5.64
N ARG A 61 -5.98 4.87 4.67
CA ARG A 61 -7.34 4.44 4.32
C ARG A 61 -7.40 2.96 3.94
N ALA A 62 -6.46 2.53 3.10
CA ALA A 62 -6.41 1.13 2.68
C ALA A 62 -6.12 0.16 3.85
N ILE A 63 -5.29 0.56 4.81
CA ILE A 63 -5.01 -0.22 6.03
C ILE A 63 -6.25 -0.33 6.91
N GLU A 64 -6.95 0.78 7.14
CA GLU A 64 -8.19 0.82 7.92
C GLU A 64 -9.28 -0.08 7.31
N ASP A 65 -9.40 -0.07 5.98
CA ASP A 65 -10.39 -0.87 5.24
C ASP A 65 -10.02 -2.37 5.13
N CYS A 66 -8.73 -2.73 5.19
CA CYS A 66 -8.28 -4.12 5.10
C CYS A 66 -8.56 -4.92 6.38
N GLY A 67 -8.47 -4.28 7.54
CA GLY A 67 -8.46 -4.99 8.82
C GLY A 67 -7.32 -6.04 8.92
N PRO A 68 -7.32 -6.89 9.96
CA PRO A 68 -6.16 -7.73 10.31
C PRO A 68 -5.94 -8.98 9.43
N ALA A 69 -6.86 -9.30 8.50
CA ALA A 69 -6.87 -10.58 7.78
C ALA A 69 -6.89 -10.46 6.24
N ALA A 70 -6.96 -9.24 5.67
CA ALA A 70 -7.04 -9.07 4.22
C ALA A 70 -5.65 -8.89 3.59
N TRP A 71 -5.35 -9.72 2.60
CA TRP A 71 -4.37 -9.37 1.56
C TRP A 71 -4.82 -8.04 0.89
N PRO A 72 -3.97 -7.01 0.65
CA PRO A 72 -2.50 -6.89 0.78
C PRO A 72 -2.04 -6.08 2.00
N ALA A 73 -2.47 -6.40 3.23
CA ALA A 73 -2.03 -5.67 4.43
C ALA A 73 -0.49 -5.56 4.56
N LEU A 74 0.25 -6.60 4.19
CA LEU A 74 1.72 -6.56 4.19
C LEU A 74 2.31 -5.51 3.25
N GLY A 75 1.81 -5.46 2.01
CA GLY A 75 2.27 -4.48 1.03
C GLY A 75 1.94 -3.04 1.46
N LEU A 76 0.81 -2.84 2.12
CA LEU A 76 0.39 -1.55 2.65
C LEU A 76 1.29 -1.06 3.80
N TYR A 77 1.57 -1.92 4.78
CA TYR A 77 2.51 -1.59 5.86
C TYR A 77 3.92 -1.33 5.31
N ARG A 78 4.39 -2.11 4.33
CA ARG A 78 5.66 -1.86 3.64
C ARG A 78 5.69 -0.46 3.02
N THR A 79 4.68 -0.13 2.21
CA THR A 79 4.59 1.16 1.51
C THR A 79 4.54 2.33 2.47
N ARG A 80 3.72 2.25 3.54
CA ARG A 80 3.62 3.34 4.52
C ARG A 80 4.86 3.47 5.40
N ALA A 81 5.45 2.35 5.84
CA ALA A 81 6.73 2.36 6.55
C ALA A 81 7.84 3.03 5.72
N TRP A 82 7.90 2.76 4.41
CA TRP A 82 8.85 3.42 3.52
C TRP A 82 8.64 4.95 3.48
N ALA A 83 7.40 5.39 3.23
CA ALA A 83 7.08 6.82 3.21
C ALA A 83 7.44 7.51 4.54
N LEU A 84 7.11 6.88 5.68
CA LEU A 84 7.43 7.40 7.00
C LEU A 84 8.95 7.52 7.24
N ARG A 85 9.75 6.54 6.81
CA ARG A 85 11.22 6.64 6.88
C ARG A 85 11.76 7.81 6.07
N MET A 86 11.26 7.99 4.85
CA MET A 86 11.69 9.10 3.99
C MET A 86 11.33 10.47 4.56
N LEU A 87 10.28 10.54 5.38
CA LEU A 87 9.88 11.74 6.12
C LEU A 87 10.60 11.91 7.48
N GLY A 88 11.42 10.94 7.88
CA GLY A 88 12.13 10.97 9.17
C GLY A 88 11.29 10.51 10.37
N GLU A 89 10.11 9.95 10.14
CA GLU A 89 9.18 9.45 11.16
C GLU A 89 9.53 8.02 11.57
N ALA A 90 10.73 7.83 12.14
CA ALA A 90 11.32 6.52 12.38
C ALA A 90 10.47 5.62 13.31
N GLN A 91 9.87 6.18 14.36
CA GLN A 91 9.06 5.38 15.29
C GLN A 91 7.78 4.87 14.63
N ALA A 92 7.09 5.72 13.87
CA ALA A 92 5.88 5.33 13.16
C ALA A 92 6.17 4.27 12.09
N ALA A 93 7.33 4.37 11.42
CA ALA A 93 7.77 3.33 10.49
C ALA A 93 8.00 1.98 11.19
N GLU A 94 8.63 1.98 12.38
CA GLU A 94 8.80 0.75 13.18
C GLU A 94 7.48 0.16 13.67
N ASP A 95 6.50 1.01 14.01
CA ASP A 95 5.16 0.56 14.37
C ASP A 95 4.48 -0.16 13.19
N ASP A 96 4.66 0.35 11.96
CA ASP A 96 4.18 -0.32 10.74
C ASP A 96 4.93 -1.63 10.44
N VAL A 97 6.23 -1.70 10.69
CA VAL A 97 6.99 -2.95 10.60
C VAL A 97 6.48 -3.98 11.60
N ALA A 98 6.19 -3.58 12.84
CA ALA A 98 5.62 -4.47 13.84
C ALA A 98 4.24 -4.98 13.40
N ALA A 99 3.41 -4.12 12.81
CA ALA A 99 2.13 -4.50 12.23
C ALA A 99 2.30 -5.48 11.04
N ALA A 100 3.31 -5.26 10.19
CA ALA A 100 3.68 -6.16 9.10
C ALA A 100 4.09 -7.56 9.62
N ARG A 101 4.92 -7.65 10.66
CA ARG A 101 5.26 -8.94 11.32
C ARG A 101 4.00 -9.65 11.84
N GLY A 102 3.09 -8.89 12.45
CA GLY A 102 1.79 -9.39 12.89
C GLY A 102 0.97 -9.96 11.73
N ALA A 103 0.90 -9.26 10.60
CA ALA A 103 0.21 -9.73 9.40
C ALA A 103 0.87 -10.98 8.80
N ARG A 104 2.20 -11.00 8.70
CA ARG A 104 2.99 -12.14 8.21
C ARG A 104 2.72 -13.42 9.01
N SER A 105 2.59 -13.31 10.33
CA SER A 105 2.35 -14.46 11.22
C SER A 105 1.00 -15.17 10.98
N ARG A 106 0.06 -14.50 10.31
CA ARG A 106 -1.27 -15.01 9.99
C ARG A 106 -1.34 -15.65 8.60
N LEU A 107 -0.32 -15.47 7.77
CA LEU A 107 -0.23 -16.08 6.46
C LEU A 107 0.42 -17.46 6.53
N PRO A 108 0.10 -18.37 5.58
CA PRO A 108 0.80 -19.64 5.45
C PRO A 108 2.31 -19.46 5.38
N SER A 109 3.06 -20.37 6.01
CA SER A 109 4.53 -20.27 6.13
C SER A 109 5.25 -20.39 4.79
N ASP A 110 4.62 -21.01 3.79
CA ASP A 110 5.14 -21.27 2.44
C ASP A 110 5.00 -20.08 1.48
N VAL A 111 4.38 -18.97 1.90
CA VAL A 111 4.26 -17.74 1.09
C VAL A 111 5.57 -16.96 1.13
N GLN A 112 6.54 -17.36 0.32
CA GLN A 112 7.88 -16.72 0.24
C GLN A 112 7.81 -15.22 -0.08
N LEU A 113 6.83 -14.79 -0.88
CA LEU A 113 6.61 -13.38 -1.18
C LEU A 113 6.31 -12.55 0.08
N ALA A 114 5.67 -13.16 1.09
CA ALA A 114 5.34 -12.47 2.34
C ALA A 114 6.59 -12.20 3.19
N ASP A 115 7.59 -13.09 3.16
CA ASP A 115 8.89 -12.87 3.82
C ASP A 115 9.66 -11.74 3.16
N ARG A 116 9.74 -11.76 1.82
CA ARG A 116 10.37 -10.68 1.05
C ARG A 116 9.77 -9.30 1.33
N ILE A 117 8.43 -9.20 1.32
CA ILE A 117 7.74 -7.92 1.61
C ILE A 117 8.04 -7.44 3.04
N LEU A 118 8.18 -8.36 4.00
CA LEU A 118 8.53 -8.00 5.37
C LEU A 118 9.98 -7.51 5.46
N GLU A 119 10.93 -8.17 4.80
CA GLU A 119 12.34 -7.74 4.74
C GLU A 119 12.47 -6.34 4.11
N GLU A 120 11.73 -6.09 3.02
CA GLU A 120 11.60 -4.76 2.42
C GLU A 120 11.03 -3.74 3.40
N ALA A 121 9.99 -4.13 4.15
CA ALA A 121 9.38 -3.26 5.15
C ALA A 121 10.36 -2.95 6.29
N GLU A 122 11.30 -3.82 6.62
CA GLU A 122 12.34 -3.60 7.64
C GLU A 122 13.47 -2.66 7.17
N GLY A 123 13.47 -2.26 5.89
CA GLY A 123 14.51 -1.41 5.32
C GLY A 123 15.81 -2.16 5.02
N LEU A 124 15.75 -3.49 4.96
CA LEU A 124 16.88 -4.29 4.48
C LEU A 124 17.01 -4.09 2.96
N PRO A 125 18.22 -3.87 2.43
CA PRO A 125 18.43 -3.85 0.98
C PRO A 125 18.06 -5.22 0.43
N VAL A 126 16.99 -5.30 -0.34
CA VAL A 126 16.71 -6.44 -1.22
C VAL A 126 17.67 -6.32 -2.39
N ASP A 127 18.55 -7.31 -2.53
CA ASP A 127 19.66 -7.35 -3.51
C ASP A 127 19.23 -7.29 -4.99
N ASP A 128 17.94 -7.20 -5.30
CA ASP A 128 17.45 -7.06 -6.66
C ASP A 128 16.85 -5.66 -6.83
N GLY A 129 17.62 -4.79 -7.48
CA GLY A 129 17.36 -3.36 -7.72
C GLY A 129 16.13 -3.01 -8.56
N GLU A 130 14.98 -3.62 -8.28
CA GLU A 130 13.68 -3.14 -8.74
C GLU A 130 12.89 -2.63 -7.53
N ILE A 131 12.98 -1.32 -7.34
CA ILE A 131 12.03 -0.56 -6.54
C ILE A 131 10.72 -0.55 -7.33
N TYR A 132 9.72 -1.30 -6.86
CA TYR A 132 8.33 -1.27 -7.33
C TYR A 132 7.41 -0.49 -6.39
#